data_AF-A0A7Y5RKF5-F1
#
_entry.id   AF-A0A7Y5RKF5-F1
#
_cell.length_a   1.000
_cell.length_b   1.000
_cell.length_c   1.000
_cell.angle_alpha   90.00
_cell.angle_beta   90.00
_cell.angle_gamma   90.00
#
_symmetry.space_group_name_H-M   'P 1'
#
loop_
_entity.id
_entity.type
_entity.pdbx_description
1 polymer ?
#
loop_
_entity_poly.entity_id
_entity_poly.type
_entity_poly.pdbx_seq_one_letter_code
_entity_poly.pdbx_strand_id
1 'polypeptide(L)'
;MTDQSRTERPGLINARPVRHPWRWVAIAIIVVIIAMMISSFLTNDRWDFGLAGQIMIQQPVIEGLLKGTILGTAGSMAIGVVLGIVIAVMRISRNPVLRGVSFVYTWFFRAIPRYVLLVIIGSGIGYLYNTLDVGLPFGQQ
;
A
#
# COMPACT_ATOMS: atom_id res chain seq x y z
N MET A 1 26.35 37.03 -58.74
CA MET A 1 25.59 36.79 -57.50
C MET A 1 26.34 35.75 -56.67
N THR A 2 27.16 36.18 -55.71
CA THR A 2 27.90 35.30 -54.80
C THR A 2 27.11 35.11 -53.51
N ASP A 3 26.82 33.85 -53.22
CA ASP A 3 26.20 33.30 -52.01
C ASP A 3 27.02 33.62 -50.75
N GLN A 4 26.45 34.37 -49.80
CA GLN A 4 27.10 34.66 -48.50
C GLN A 4 26.14 34.60 -47.29
N SER A 5 24.95 33.99 -47.38
CA SER A 5 24.02 33.95 -46.24
C SER A 5 24.13 32.69 -45.37
N ARG A 6 25.33 32.11 -45.22
CA ARG A 6 25.55 30.84 -44.48
C ARG A 6 26.66 30.92 -43.44
N THR A 7 26.78 31.97 -42.61
CA THR A 7 27.67 31.86 -41.43
C THR A 7 27.31 32.80 -40.28
N GLU A 8 26.15 32.61 -39.67
CA GLU A 8 25.96 33.08 -38.29
C GLU A 8 25.30 31.98 -37.46
N ARG A 9 26.08 30.93 -37.19
CA ARG A 9 25.73 29.99 -36.12
C ARG A 9 26.00 30.72 -34.80
N PRO A 10 24.98 30.94 -33.93
CA PRO A 10 25.22 31.52 -32.62
C PRO A 10 26.28 30.66 -31.90
N GLY A 11 27.37 31.29 -31.46
CA GLY A 11 28.44 30.60 -30.74
C GLY A 11 27.89 29.88 -29.50
N LEU A 12 28.56 28.82 -29.06
CA LEU A 12 28.17 28.02 -27.89
C LEU A 12 27.83 28.93 -26.70
N ILE A 13 26.58 28.89 -26.26
CA ILE A 13 26.08 29.67 -25.12
C ILE A 13 26.82 29.18 -23.87
N ASN A 14 27.77 29.97 -23.37
CA ASN A 14 28.43 29.73 -22.10
C ASN A 14 27.48 30.17 -20.97
N ALA A 15 26.56 29.28 -20.61
CA ALA A 15 25.62 29.52 -19.54
C ALA A 15 26.38 29.61 -18.21
N ARG A 16 26.42 30.81 -17.61
CA ARG A 16 26.95 30.99 -16.25
C ARG A 16 26.12 30.14 -15.28
N PRO A 17 26.74 29.22 -14.52
CA PRO A 17 26.00 28.39 -13.59
C PRO A 17 25.33 29.25 -12.51
N VAL A 18 24.03 29.11 -12.35
CA VAL A 18 23.25 29.77 -11.31
C VAL A 18 23.64 29.17 -9.97
N ARG A 19 24.04 30.03 -9.03
CA ARG A 19 24.42 29.63 -7.68
C ARG A 19 23.16 29.19 -6.94
N HIS A 20 23.15 27.98 -6.37
CA HIS A 20 22.03 27.47 -5.58
C HIS A 20 22.38 27.42 -4.07
N PRO A 21 22.48 28.57 -3.38
CA PRO A 21 22.83 28.63 -1.96
C PRO A 21 21.81 27.90 -1.08
N TRP A 22 20.53 27.89 -1.47
CA TRP A 22 19.46 27.17 -0.75
C TRP A 22 19.68 25.65 -0.69
N ARG A 23 20.41 25.06 -1.64
CA ARG A 23 20.77 23.64 -1.56
C ARG A 23 21.70 23.37 -0.38
N TRP A 24 22.65 24.26 -0.11
CA TRP A 24 23.56 24.13 1.04
C TRP A 24 22.85 24.30 2.37
N VAL A 25 21.89 25.23 2.45
CA VAL A 25 21.04 25.40 3.64
C VAL A 25 20.18 24.14 3.88
N ALA A 26 19.55 23.59 2.83
CA ALA A 26 18.77 22.36 2.94
C ALA A 26 19.63 21.16 3.37
N ILE A 27 20.84 21.02 2.81
CA ILE A 27 21.80 19.98 3.22
C ILE A 27 22.17 20.14 4.68
N ALA A 28 22.49 21.36 5.14
CA ALA A 28 22.82 21.60 6.54
C ALA A 28 21.67 21.21 7.47
N ILE A 29 20.43 21.56 7.13
CA ILE A 29 19.23 21.18 7.90
C ILE A 29 19.07 19.65 7.94
N ILE A 30 19.19 18.97 6.79
CA ILE A 30 19.07 17.50 6.72
C ILE A 30 20.16 16.84 7.57
N VAL A 31 21.40 17.32 7.50
CA VAL A 31 22.52 16.80 8.31
C VAL A 31 22.25 16.98 9.80
N VAL A 32 21.72 18.13 10.22
CA VAL A 32 21.33 18.36 11.61
C VAL A 32 20.22 17.39 12.05
N ILE A 33 19.17 17.20 11.24
CA ILE A 33 18.08 16.27 11.55
C ILE A 33 18.59 14.83 11.67
N ILE A 34 19.45 14.40 10.74
CA ILE A 34 20.07 13.07 10.78
C ILE A 34 20.95 12.94 12.02
N ALA A 35 21.75 13.94 12.35
CA ALA A 35 22.57 13.94 13.57
C ALA A 35 21.70 13.84 14.84
N MET A 36 20.55 14.54 14.88
CA MET A 36 19.58 14.42 15.98
C MET A 36 18.96 13.03 16.05
N MET A 37 18.61 12.42 14.91
CA MET A 37 18.13 11.04 14.87
C MET A 37 19.19 10.06 15.39
N ILE A 38 20.43 10.15 14.91
CA ILE A 38 21.53 9.27 15.33
C ILE A 38 21.80 9.44 16.83
N SER A 39 21.84 10.68 17.34
CA SER A 39 21.96 10.93 18.76
C SER A 39 20.81 10.31 19.55
N SER A 40 19.56 10.43 19.08
CA SER A 40 18.42 9.77 19.72
C SER A 40 18.56 8.25 19.73
N PHE A 41 19.05 7.63 18.66
CA PHE A 41 19.27 6.19 18.60
C PHE A 41 20.36 5.68 19.56
N LEU A 42 21.43 6.48 19.76
CA LEU A 42 22.58 6.07 20.56
C LEU A 42 22.48 6.44 22.04
N THR A 43 21.83 7.55 22.37
CA THR A 43 21.86 8.13 23.73
C THR A 43 20.56 7.92 24.50
N ASN A 44 19.52 7.36 23.88
CA ASN A 44 18.22 7.19 24.52
C ASN A 44 18.01 5.74 24.96
N ASP A 45 18.00 5.52 26.27
CA ASP A 45 17.80 4.22 26.91
C ASP A 45 16.46 3.54 26.57
N ARG A 46 15.51 4.28 25.96
CA ARG A 46 14.27 3.69 25.43
C ARG A 46 14.50 2.78 24.23
N TRP A 47 15.62 2.91 23.53
CA TRP A 47 16.03 1.97 22.48
C TRP A 47 16.68 0.72 23.10
N ASP A 48 15.94 0.04 23.97
CA ASP A 48 16.39 -1.22 24.57
C ASP A 48 16.18 -2.36 23.57
N PHE A 49 17.19 -2.56 22.71
CA PHE A 49 17.20 -3.64 21.72
C PHE A 49 17.24 -5.04 22.37
N GLY A 50 17.71 -5.14 23.61
CA GLY A 50 17.68 -6.40 24.37
C GLY A 50 16.25 -6.78 24.74
N LEU A 51 15.49 -5.82 25.30
CA LEU A 51 14.07 -5.99 25.59
C LEU A 51 13.26 -6.22 24.31
N ALA A 52 13.54 -5.47 23.23
CA ALA A 52 12.87 -5.66 21.95
C ALA A 52 13.03 -7.08 21.41
N GLY A 53 14.26 -7.63 21.46
CA GLY A 53 14.53 -9.01 21.07
C GLY A 53 13.79 -10.03 21.95
N GLN A 54 13.75 -9.81 23.26
CA GLN A 54 12.98 -10.66 24.18
C GLN A 54 11.49 -10.65 23.85
N ILE A 55 10.89 -9.48 23.60
CA ILE A 55 9.48 -9.33 23.20
C ILE A 55 9.21 -10.03 21.87
N MET A 56 10.11 -9.90 20.88
CA MET A 56 9.97 -10.54 19.58
C MET A 56 9.91 -12.08 19.66
N ILE A 57 10.58 -12.69 20.64
CA ILE A 57 10.63 -14.14 20.82
C ILE A 57 9.46 -14.65 21.70
N GLN A 58 8.64 -13.75 22.26
CA GLN A 58 7.50 -14.18 23.06
C GLN A 58 6.49 -14.98 22.23
N GLN A 59 5.96 -16.04 22.85
CA GLN A 59 4.98 -16.95 22.26
C GLN A 59 3.83 -16.21 21.54
N PRO A 60 3.16 -15.20 22.13
CA PRO A 60 2.07 -14.48 21.47
C PRO A 60 2.50 -13.76 20.18
N VAL A 61 3.73 -13.22 20.14
CA VAL A 61 4.25 -12.49 18.97
C VAL A 61 4.56 -13.47 17.84
N ILE A 62 5.24 -14.57 18.14
CA ILE A 62 5.55 -15.62 17.16
C ILE A 62 4.26 -16.26 16.64
N GLU A 63 3.32 -16.60 17.51
CA GLU A 63 2.04 -17.16 17.08
C GLU A 63 1.23 -16.18 16.22
N GLY A 64 1.20 -14.89 16.60
CA GLY A 64 0.56 -13.84 15.81
C GLY A 64 1.21 -13.65 14.45
N LEU A 65 2.54 -13.73 14.37
CA LEU A 65 3.29 -13.69 13.12
C LEU A 65 2.94 -14.91 12.23
N LEU A 66 3.00 -16.12 12.78
CA LEU A 66 2.76 -17.35 12.02
C LEU A 66 1.31 -17.49 11.57
N LYS A 67 0.36 -17.38 12.51
CA LYS A 67 -1.07 -17.62 12.25
C LYS A 67 -1.76 -16.39 11.68
N GLY A 68 -1.49 -15.21 12.24
CA GLY A 68 -2.14 -13.96 11.82
C GLY A 68 -1.55 -13.42 10.53
N THR A 69 -0.23 -13.25 10.49
CA THR A 69 0.41 -12.56 9.36
C THR A 69 0.71 -13.52 8.21
N ILE A 70 1.48 -14.58 8.45
CA ILE A 70 1.96 -15.47 7.37
C ILE A 70 0.81 -16.30 6.81
N LEU A 71 0.11 -17.06 7.65
CA LEU A 71 -0.98 -17.91 7.21
C LEU A 71 -2.15 -17.07 6.66
N GLY A 72 -2.48 -15.94 7.30
CA GLY A 72 -3.49 -15.00 6.81
C GLY A 72 -3.13 -14.39 5.45
N THR A 73 -1.87 -13.99 5.24
CA THR A 73 -1.40 -13.45 3.96
C THR A 73 -1.41 -14.53 2.88
N ALA A 74 -0.85 -15.71 3.17
CA ALA A 74 -0.83 -16.81 2.21
C ALA A 74 -2.24 -17.25 1.82
N GLY A 75 -3.15 -17.41 2.79
CA GLY A 75 -4.54 -17.76 2.54
C GLY A 75 -5.29 -16.69 1.75
N SER A 76 -5.14 -15.41 2.13
CA SER A 76 -5.79 -14.30 1.40
C SER A 76 -5.24 -14.14 -0.01
N MET A 77 -3.93 -14.32 -0.23
CA MET A 77 -3.32 -14.32 -1.56
C MET A 77 -3.86 -15.47 -2.42
N ALA A 78 -3.93 -16.69 -1.88
CA ALA A 78 -4.46 -17.83 -2.62
C ALA A 78 -5.91 -17.58 -3.06
N ILE A 79 -6.78 -17.15 -2.13
CA ILE A 79 -8.18 -16.83 -2.41
C ILE A 79 -8.27 -15.68 -3.43
N GLY A 80 -7.52 -14.60 -3.21
CA GLY A 80 -7.52 -13.42 -4.07
C GLY A 80 -7.06 -13.70 -5.49
N VAL A 81 -6.04 -14.55 -5.67
CA VAL A 81 -5.54 -14.97 -6.98
C VAL A 81 -6.57 -15.84 -7.68
N VAL A 82 -7.10 -16.87 -7.02
CA VAL A 82 -8.11 -17.76 -7.63
C VAL A 82 -9.34 -16.95 -8.07
N LEU A 83 -9.87 -16.10 -7.19
CA LEU A 83 -11.01 -15.26 -7.49
C LEU A 83 -10.69 -14.25 -8.61
N GLY A 84 -9.50 -13.65 -8.57
CA GLY A 84 -9.01 -12.75 -9.60
C GLY A 84 -8.92 -13.40 -10.98
N ILE A 85 -8.45 -14.64 -11.06
CA ILE A 85 -8.40 -15.42 -12.30
C ILE A 85 -9.81 -15.68 -12.82
N VAL A 86 -10.73 -16.14 -11.97
CA VAL A 86 -12.13 -16.39 -12.35
C VAL A 86 -12.77 -15.12 -12.90
N ILE A 87 -12.59 -13.99 -12.22
CA ILE A 87 -13.09 -12.68 -12.67
C ILE A 87 -12.46 -12.24 -13.99
N ALA A 88 -11.16 -12.44 -14.16
CA ALA A 88 -10.47 -12.11 -15.41
C ALA A 88 -11.06 -12.89 -16.60
N VAL A 89 -11.31 -14.20 -16.41
CA VAL A 89 -11.98 -15.04 -17.42
C VAL A 89 -13.40 -14.54 -17.70
N MET A 90 -14.18 -14.23 -16.66
CA MET A 90 -15.53 -13.67 -16.82
C MET A 90 -15.52 -12.35 -17.59
N ARG A 91 -14.47 -11.53 -17.43
CA ARG A 91 -14.36 -10.21 -18.05
C ARG A 91 -13.98 -10.26 -19.53
N ILE A 92 -13.26 -11.29 -19.97
CA ILE A 92 -12.91 -11.53 -21.39
C ILE A 92 -14.07 -12.22 -22.14
N SER A 93 -14.99 -12.84 -21.42
CA SER A 93 -16.13 -13.54 -22.02
C SER A 93 -17.00 -12.62 -22.89
N ARG A 94 -17.46 -13.15 -24.04
CA ARG A 94 -18.42 -12.46 -24.93
C ARG A 94 -19.81 -12.35 -24.33
N ASN A 95 -20.12 -13.12 -23.28
CA ASN A 95 -21.42 -13.08 -22.62
C ASN A 95 -21.55 -11.77 -21.80
N PRO A 96 -22.52 -10.90 -22.13
CA PRO A 96 -22.68 -9.62 -21.45
C PRO A 96 -23.01 -9.76 -19.96
N VAL A 97 -23.63 -10.87 -19.53
CA VAL A 97 -23.94 -11.13 -18.11
C VAL A 97 -22.66 -11.36 -17.30
N LEU A 98 -21.78 -12.25 -17.76
CA LEU A 98 -20.50 -12.55 -17.12
C LEU A 98 -19.60 -11.30 -17.06
N ARG A 99 -19.59 -10.51 -18.13
CA ARG A 99 -18.89 -9.23 -18.17
C ARG A 99 -19.51 -8.19 -17.22
N GLY A 100 -20.83 -8.15 -17.09
CA GLY A 100 -21.54 -7.28 -16.15
C GLY A 100 -21.23 -7.62 -14.69
N VAL A 101 -21.30 -8.90 -14.32
CA VAL A 101 -21.00 -9.37 -12.96
C VAL A 101 -19.55 -9.07 -12.58
N SER A 102 -18.59 -9.38 -13.46
CA SER A 102 -17.17 -9.05 -13.21
C SER A 102 -16.91 -7.55 -13.10
N PHE A 103 -17.63 -6.72 -13.85
CA PHE A 103 -17.56 -5.26 -13.73
C PHE A 103 -18.06 -4.79 -12.37
N VAL A 104 -19.26 -5.20 -11.95
CA VAL A 104 -19.84 -4.80 -10.66
C VAL A 104 -18.95 -5.25 -9.49
N TYR A 105 -18.48 -6.50 -9.53
CA TYR A 105 -17.58 -7.02 -8.50
C TYR A 105 -16.30 -6.18 -8.41
N THR A 106 -15.60 -5.97 -9.53
CA THR A 106 -14.33 -5.22 -9.52
C THR A 106 -14.52 -3.76 -9.16
N TRP A 107 -15.63 -3.14 -9.58
CA TRP A 107 -15.98 -1.77 -9.21
C TRP A 107 -16.22 -1.66 -7.71
N PHE A 108 -17.06 -2.52 -7.12
CA PHE A 108 -17.39 -2.48 -5.69
C PHE A 108 -16.15 -2.58 -4.81
N PHE A 109 -15.33 -3.63 -4.99
CA PHE A 109 -14.16 -3.87 -4.15
C PHE A 109 -13.01 -2.88 -4.40
N ARG A 110 -12.94 -2.23 -5.58
CA ARG A 110 -11.90 -1.23 -5.87
C ARG A 110 -12.33 0.20 -5.59
N ALA A 111 -13.63 0.50 -5.59
CA ALA A 111 -14.16 1.83 -5.33
C ALA A 111 -14.32 2.11 -3.83
N ILE A 112 -14.60 1.09 -3.02
CA ILE A 112 -14.77 1.26 -1.58
C ILE A 112 -13.41 1.41 -0.89
N PRO A 113 -13.19 2.47 -0.08
CA PRO A 113 -11.97 2.60 0.71
C PRO A 113 -11.79 1.40 1.63
N ARG A 114 -10.57 0.85 1.70
CA ARG A 114 -10.28 -0.37 2.50
C ARG A 114 -10.74 -0.25 3.95
N TYR A 115 -10.64 0.93 4.55
CA TYR A 115 -11.05 1.15 5.94
C TYR A 115 -12.56 1.04 6.11
N VAL A 116 -13.33 1.53 5.14
CA VAL A 116 -14.80 1.37 5.13
C VAL A 116 -15.17 -0.10 5.01
N LEU A 117 -14.50 -0.84 4.12
CA LEU A 117 -14.71 -2.28 3.95
C LEU A 117 -14.41 -3.05 5.26
N LEU A 118 -13.31 -2.72 5.94
CA LEU A 118 -12.94 -3.33 7.22
C LEU A 118 -13.98 -3.08 8.32
N VAL A 119 -14.55 -1.87 8.41
CA VAL A 119 -15.57 -1.56 9.41
C VAL A 119 -16.89 -2.28 9.09
N ILE A 120 -17.34 -2.25 7.83
CA ILE A 120 -18.59 -2.90 7.44
C ILE A 120 -18.51 -4.41 7.62
N ILE A 121 -17.45 -5.06 7.16
CA ILE A 121 -17.31 -6.52 7.25
C ILE A 121 -16.88 -6.94 8.66
N GLY A 122 -15.89 -6.26 9.25
CA GLY A 122 -15.31 -6.64 10.54
C GLY A 122 -16.19 -6.30 11.75
N SER A 123 -17.05 -5.29 11.65
CA SER A 123 -17.94 -4.87 12.76
C SER A 123 -19.41 -4.87 12.37
N GLY A 124 -19.73 -4.41 11.15
CA GLY A 124 -21.12 -4.31 10.69
C GLY A 124 -21.85 -5.64 10.62
N ILE A 125 -21.19 -6.72 10.20
CA ILE A 125 -21.79 -8.06 10.14
C ILE A 125 -22.14 -8.59 11.54
N GLY A 126 -21.22 -8.46 12.50
CA GLY A 126 -21.48 -8.88 13.89
C GLY A 126 -22.57 -8.05 14.58
N TYR A 127 -22.69 -6.77 14.19
CA TYR A 127 -23.75 -5.90 14.70
C TYR A 127 -25.14 -6.20 14.10
N LEU A 128 -25.22 -6.42 12.78
CA LEU A 128 -26.49 -6.71 12.09
C LEU A 128 -26.98 -8.14 12.30
N TYR A 129 -26.07 -9.12 12.34
CA TYR A 129 -26.38 -10.54 12.40
C TYR A 129 -25.69 -11.16 13.62
N ASN A 130 -26.21 -10.85 14.81
CA ASN A 130 -25.69 -11.36 16.09
C ASN A 130 -25.90 -12.88 16.26
N THR A 131 -26.83 -13.47 15.51
CA THR A 131 -27.05 -14.91 15.41
C THR A 131 -27.03 -15.31 13.94
N LEU A 132 -26.01 -16.07 13.53
CA LEU A 132 -26.00 -16.74 12.24
C LEU A 132 -26.95 -17.93 12.32
N ASP A 133 -28.23 -17.68 12.10
CA ASP A 133 -29.20 -18.77 12.01
C ASP A 133 -28.99 -19.47 10.66
N VAL A 134 -28.18 -20.53 10.66
CA VAL A 134 -28.01 -21.45 9.52
C VAL A 134 -29.20 -22.43 9.53
N GLY A 135 -30.41 -21.85 9.55
CA GLY A 135 -31.69 -22.54 9.54
C GLY A 135 -32.53 -22.00 8.39
N LEU A 136 -33.30 -22.87 7.74
CA LEU A 136 -34.20 -22.50 6.64
C LEU A 136 -35.00 -21.23 6.99
N PRO A 137 -35.00 -20.19 6.12
CA PRO A 137 -35.50 -18.85 6.43
C PRO A 137 -37.03 -18.74 6.67
N PHE A 138 -37.75 -19.87 6.76
CA PHE A 138 -39.20 -19.93 6.93
C PHE A 138 -39.65 -20.86 8.08
N GLY A 139 -38.74 -21.28 8.96
CA GLY A 139 -39.03 -22.32 9.96
C GLY A 139 -39.58 -21.84 11.31
N GLN A 140 -39.44 -20.57 11.67
CA GLN A 140 -39.81 -20.09 13.01
C GLN A 140 -40.50 -18.72 12.90
N GLN A 141 -41.79 -18.71 13.25
CA GLN A 141 -42.57 -17.51 13.57
C GLN A 141 -42.37 -17.17 15.04
#